data_AF-A0A7C5Z456-F1
#
_entry.id   AF-A0A7C5Z456-F1
#
_cell.length_a   1.000
_cell.length_b   1.000
_cell.length_c   1.000
_cell.angle_alpha   90.00
_cell.angle_beta   90.00
_cell.angle_gamma   90.00
#
_symmetry.space_group_name_H-M   'P 1'
#
loop_
_entity.id
_entity.type
_entity.pdbx_description
1 polymer ?
#
loop_
_entity_poly.entity_id
_entity_poly.type
_entity_poly.pdbx_seq_one_letter_code
_entity_poly.pdbx_strand_id
1 'polypeptide(L)'
;MSMQEDAVIKGLLVKELKVVNKHLPRERLSLYKLINMEIPYVILRDGTVHFFRKSELEMLSNYIEPDNWDKLLLPIIITIKPDIGEGIAMVEDSIAVKAIAKILGMELGSTNMKKLTLYKPHIAALRSIFDTVIQYALSIDFGKDIDDINSSIEYQGIN
;
A
#
# COMPACT_ATOMS: atom_id res chain seq x y z
N MET A 1 11.49 -32.04 7.45
CA MET A 1 11.97 -30.78 8.06
C MET A 1 11.36 -30.68 9.44
N SER A 2 12.17 -30.33 10.44
CA SER A 2 11.66 -30.14 11.79
C SER A 2 10.88 -28.82 11.86
N MET A 3 9.82 -28.77 12.68
CA MET A 3 8.97 -27.58 12.82
C MET A 3 9.74 -26.32 13.29
N GLN A 4 10.93 -26.50 13.87
CA GLN A 4 11.83 -25.42 14.29
C GLN A 4 12.63 -24.81 13.13
N GLU A 5 13.07 -25.61 12.15
CA GLU A 5 13.80 -25.12 10.97
C GLU A 5 12.91 -24.23 10.10
N ASP A 6 11.64 -24.62 9.92
CA ASP A 6 10.66 -23.86 9.13
C ASP A 6 10.39 -22.48 9.74
N ALA A 7 10.30 -22.39 11.08
CA ALA A 7 10.09 -21.14 11.78
C ALA A 7 11.28 -20.18 11.63
N VAL A 8 12.52 -20.69 11.67
CA VAL A 8 13.74 -19.90 11.47
C VAL A 8 13.81 -19.35 10.04
N ILE A 9 13.56 -20.19 9.04
CA ILE A 9 13.57 -19.78 7.62
C ILE A 9 12.50 -18.72 7.36
N LYS A 10 11.27 -18.95 7.84
CA LYS A 10 10.18 -17.97 7.75
C LYS A 10 10.56 -16.63 8.40
N GLY A 11 11.17 -16.65 9.58
CA GLY A 11 11.63 -15.44 10.26
C GLY A 11 12.69 -14.65 9.48
N LEU A 12 13.61 -15.34 8.81
CA LEU A 12 14.59 -14.70 7.92
C LEU A 12 13.91 -14.07 6.70
N LEU A 13 12.98 -14.78 6.05
CA LEU A 13 12.23 -14.26 4.89
C LEU A 13 11.41 -13.00 5.23
N VAL A 14 10.80 -12.96 6.41
CA VAL A 14 10.07 -11.76 6.88
C VAL A 14 11.02 -10.57 7.03
N LYS A 15 12.25 -10.78 7.54
CA LYS A 15 13.26 -9.72 7.64
C LYS A 15 13.68 -9.23 6.26
N GLU A 16 13.91 -10.14 5.31
CA GLU A 16 14.24 -9.78 3.93
C GLU A 16 13.11 -8.98 3.27
N LEU A 17 11.84 -9.38 3.45
CA LEU A 17 10.70 -8.59 2.95
C LEU A 17 10.64 -7.18 3.55
N LYS A 18 11.02 -7.00 4.83
CA LYS A 18 11.11 -5.66 5.43
C LYS A 18 12.17 -4.80 4.74
N VAL A 19 13.31 -5.41 4.37
CA VAL A 19 14.38 -4.72 3.62
C VAL A 19 13.93 -4.37 2.20
N VAL A 20 13.25 -5.29 1.52
CA VAL A 20 12.68 -5.04 0.18
C VAL A 20 11.66 -3.91 0.20
N ASN A 21 10.86 -3.81 1.27
CA ASN A 21 9.83 -2.79 1.45
C ASN A 21 10.31 -1.55 2.23
N LYS A 22 11.62 -1.29 2.29
CA LYS A 22 12.17 -0.14 3.03
C LYS A 22 11.76 1.22 2.46
N HIS A 23 11.41 1.27 1.17
CA HIS A 23 10.91 2.46 0.48
C HIS A 23 9.45 2.77 0.79
N LEU A 24 8.76 1.94 1.59
CA LEU A 24 7.40 2.22 2.03
C LEU A 24 7.40 3.30 3.11
N PRO A 25 6.32 4.10 3.20
CA PRO A 25 6.16 5.11 4.24
C PRO A 25 6.22 4.46 5.63
N ARG A 26 6.91 5.12 6.55
CA ARG A 26 6.82 4.83 7.99
C ARG A 26 5.45 5.21 8.53
N GLU A 27 4.95 6.37 8.11
CA GLU A 27 3.62 6.88 8.41
C GLU A 27 3.03 7.49 7.14
N ARG A 28 1.73 7.25 6.92
CA ARG A 28 0.98 7.84 5.80
C ARG A 28 0.18 9.03 6.27
N LEU A 29 0.07 10.05 5.43
CA LEU A 29 -0.76 11.24 5.69
C LEU A 29 -2.00 11.23 4.81
N SER A 30 -3.06 11.91 5.25
CA SER A 30 -4.28 12.04 4.45
C SER A 30 -4.04 12.94 3.24
N LEU A 31 -4.82 12.73 2.18
CA LEU A 31 -4.83 13.61 1.00
C LEU A 31 -5.09 15.07 1.41
N TYR A 32 -6.04 15.29 2.33
CA TYR A 32 -6.33 16.62 2.87
C TYR A 32 -5.09 17.28 3.49
N LYS A 33 -4.34 16.57 4.34
CA LYS A 33 -3.11 17.13 4.93
C LYS A 33 -2.09 17.47 3.85
N LEU A 34 -1.85 16.55 2.91
CA LEU A 34 -0.81 16.72 1.90
C LEU A 34 -1.12 17.87 0.93
N ILE A 35 -2.37 18.07 0.51
CA ILE A 35 -2.74 19.20 -0.37
C ILE A 35 -2.46 20.55 0.30
N ASN A 36 -2.70 20.64 1.61
CA ASN A 36 -2.54 21.86 2.39
C ASN A 36 -1.09 22.10 2.84
N MET A 37 -0.17 21.17 2.60
CA MET A 37 1.26 21.39 2.86
C MET A 37 1.87 22.29 1.78
N GLU A 38 2.77 23.17 2.19
CA GLU A 38 3.60 23.95 1.26
C GLU A 38 4.46 23.01 0.41
N ILE A 39 5.11 22.06 1.08
CA ILE A 39 5.92 21.00 0.48
C ILE A 39 5.35 19.65 0.96
N PRO A 40 4.59 18.92 0.15
CA PRO A 40 3.98 17.66 0.58
C PRO A 40 5.01 16.52 0.58
N TYR A 41 5.16 15.85 1.73
CA TYR A 41 6.09 14.73 1.88
C TYR A 41 5.64 13.72 2.95
N VAL A 42 6.23 12.52 2.92
CA VAL A 42 6.21 11.53 4.01
C VAL A 42 7.61 10.97 4.25
N ILE A 43 7.84 10.43 5.45
CA ILE A 43 9.09 9.75 5.81
C ILE A 43 8.96 8.26 5.49
N LEU A 44 9.97 7.70 4.83
CA LEU A 44 10.06 6.29 4.49
C LEU A 44 10.67 5.48 5.65
N ARG A 45 10.53 4.15 5.60
CA ARG A 45 11.05 3.25 6.66
C ARG A 45 12.57 3.26 6.78
N ASP A 46 13.28 3.58 5.69
CA ASP A 46 14.73 3.79 5.70
C ASP A 46 15.16 5.19 6.18
N GLY A 47 14.20 6.04 6.57
CA GLY A 47 14.44 7.41 7.05
C GLY A 47 14.58 8.45 5.95
N THR A 48 14.55 8.05 4.68
CA THR A 48 14.54 8.99 3.56
C THR A 48 13.18 9.66 3.39
N VAL A 49 13.11 10.70 2.56
CA VAL A 49 11.90 11.50 2.33
C VAL A 49 11.32 11.18 0.96
N HIS A 50 10.01 10.90 0.92
CA HIS A 50 9.24 10.80 -0.31
C HIS A 50 8.41 12.07 -0.50
N PHE A 51 8.71 12.81 -1.56
CA PHE A 51 7.97 14.02 -1.94
C PHE A 51 6.83 13.67 -2.88
N PHE A 52 5.71 14.36 -2.72
CA PHE A 52 4.59 14.27 -3.64
C PHE A 52 4.61 15.44 -4.62
N ARG A 53 4.18 15.20 -5.86
CA ARG A 53 3.87 16.30 -6.77
C ARG A 53 2.52 16.90 -6.40
N LYS A 54 2.49 18.21 -6.16
CA LYS A 54 1.25 18.91 -5.82
C LYS A 54 0.18 18.77 -6.90
N SER A 55 0.58 18.83 -8.17
CA SER A 55 -0.30 18.59 -9.32
C SER A 55 -0.96 17.20 -9.31
N GLU A 56 -0.25 16.16 -8.86
CA GLU A 56 -0.82 14.82 -8.75
C GLU A 56 -1.81 14.72 -7.59
N LEU A 57 -1.56 15.40 -6.47
CA LEU A 57 -2.49 15.45 -5.34
C LEU A 57 -3.79 16.17 -5.74
N GLU A 58 -3.68 17.31 -6.43
CA GLU A 58 -4.82 18.04 -6.96
C GLU A 58 -5.59 17.19 -7.98
N MET A 59 -4.89 16.51 -8.90
CA MET A 59 -5.53 15.60 -9.84
C MET A 59 -6.27 14.46 -9.14
N LEU A 60 -5.63 13.82 -8.14
CA LEU A 60 -6.23 12.74 -7.35
C LEU A 60 -7.49 13.21 -6.61
N SER A 61 -7.49 14.46 -6.13
CA SER A 61 -8.63 15.05 -5.42
C SER A 61 -9.90 15.15 -6.28
N ASN A 62 -9.77 15.27 -7.60
CA ASN A 62 -10.92 15.28 -8.53
C ASN A 62 -11.59 13.89 -8.65
N TYR A 63 -10.89 12.82 -8.27
CA TYR A 63 -11.43 11.46 -8.29
C TYR A 63 -12.15 11.09 -6.98
N ILE A 64 -12.08 11.92 -5.94
CA ILE A 64 -12.59 11.57 -4.60
C ILE A 64 -13.48 12.70 -4.08
N GLU A 65 -14.62 12.33 -3.49
CA GLU A 65 -15.49 13.29 -2.82
C GLU A 65 -14.73 14.01 -1.68
N PRO A 66 -14.91 15.33 -1.51
CA PRO A 66 -14.22 16.12 -0.48
C PRO A 66 -14.28 15.50 0.93
N ASP A 67 -15.43 14.94 1.31
CA ASP A 67 -15.66 14.30 2.61
C ASP A 67 -14.80 13.05 2.88
N ASN A 68 -14.12 12.53 1.84
CA ASN A 68 -13.24 11.37 1.93
C ASN A 68 -11.75 11.74 1.81
N TRP A 69 -11.40 13.02 1.63
CA TRP A 69 -10.00 13.45 1.52
C TRP A 69 -9.20 13.19 2.81
N ASP A 70 -9.84 13.28 3.97
CA ASP A 70 -9.19 12.94 5.25
C ASP A 70 -9.00 11.44 5.47
N LYS A 71 -9.75 10.62 4.72
CA LYS A 71 -9.73 9.15 4.87
C LYS A 71 -8.76 8.49 3.90
N LEU A 72 -8.45 9.11 2.77
CA LEU A 72 -7.48 8.58 1.82
C LEU A 72 -6.06 8.83 2.34
N LEU A 73 -5.38 7.76 2.75
CA LEU A 73 -3.98 7.81 3.18
C LEU A 73 -3.02 7.60 2.00
N LEU A 74 -2.00 8.46 1.91
CA LEU A 74 -1.01 8.45 0.85
C LEU A 74 0.41 8.11 1.33
N PRO A 75 1.23 7.48 0.46
CA PRO A 75 0.88 7.00 -0.88
C PRO A 75 -0.14 5.84 -0.84
N ILE A 76 -0.91 5.68 -1.92
CA ILE A 76 -1.76 4.49 -2.12
C ILE A 76 -0.83 3.30 -2.32
N ILE A 77 -0.94 2.32 -1.43
CA ILE A 77 -0.09 1.12 -1.48
C ILE A 77 -0.77 0.06 -2.34
N ILE A 78 -0.12 -0.29 -3.45
CA ILE A 78 -0.51 -1.39 -4.32
C ILE A 78 0.39 -2.58 -4.00
N THR A 79 -0.19 -3.66 -3.51
CA THR A 79 0.55 -4.84 -3.08
C THR A 79 0.67 -5.84 -4.23
N ILE A 80 1.88 -6.07 -4.70
CA ILE A 80 2.19 -7.13 -5.67
C ILE A 80 2.23 -8.45 -4.91
N LYS A 81 1.52 -9.46 -5.41
CA LYS A 81 1.38 -10.79 -4.81
C LYS A 81 1.85 -11.88 -5.79
N PRO A 82 3.17 -12.16 -5.86
CA PRO A 82 3.73 -13.14 -6.78
C PRO A 82 3.24 -14.58 -6.51
N ASP A 83 2.84 -14.85 -5.28
CA ASP A 83 2.30 -16.11 -4.78
C ASP A 83 0.91 -16.45 -5.35
N ILE A 84 0.10 -15.44 -5.68
CA ILE A 84 -1.24 -15.63 -6.26
C ILE A 84 -1.16 -15.79 -7.79
N GLY A 85 -0.20 -15.12 -8.43
CA GLY A 85 0.04 -15.23 -9.86
C GLY A 85 0.88 -14.09 -10.42
N GLU A 86 1.44 -14.32 -11.61
CA GLU A 86 2.36 -13.36 -12.21
C GLU A 86 1.66 -12.05 -12.57
N GLY A 87 2.17 -10.94 -12.01
CA GLY A 87 1.66 -9.60 -12.30
C GLY A 87 0.30 -9.29 -11.68
N ILE A 88 -0.13 -10.08 -10.68
CA ILE A 88 -1.29 -9.77 -9.86
C ILE A 88 -0.87 -8.78 -8.76
N ALA A 89 -1.62 -7.70 -8.67
CA ALA A 89 -1.50 -6.75 -7.58
C ALA A 89 -2.87 -6.48 -6.94
N MET A 90 -2.87 -5.98 -5.70
CA MET A 90 -4.07 -5.75 -4.93
C MET A 90 -4.01 -4.43 -4.17
N VAL A 91 -5.15 -3.76 -4.07
CA VAL A 91 -5.38 -2.64 -3.15
C VAL A 91 -6.39 -3.12 -2.11
N GLU A 92 -6.06 -2.98 -0.82
CA GLU A 92 -6.87 -3.47 0.30
C GLU A 92 -7.28 -2.33 1.25
N ASP A 93 -7.81 -1.24 0.69
CA ASP A 93 -8.34 -0.09 1.42
C ASP A 93 -9.57 0.44 0.69
N SER A 94 -10.70 0.58 1.38
CA SER A 94 -11.98 0.88 0.72
C SER A 94 -12.01 2.25 0.04
N ILE A 95 -11.29 3.24 0.57
CA ILE A 95 -11.23 4.59 -0.02
C ILE A 95 -10.25 4.58 -1.19
N ALA A 96 -9.09 3.94 -1.05
CA ALA A 96 -8.13 3.79 -2.14
C ALA A 96 -8.70 2.95 -3.30
N VAL A 97 -9.47 1.89 -3.01
CA VAL A 97 -10.17 1.09 -4.02
C VAL A 97 -11.11 1.95 -4.84
N LYS A 98 -11.92 2.80 -4.18
CA LYS A 98 -12.81 3.75 -4.85
C LYS A 98 -12.04 4.72 -5.74
N ALA A 99 -10.96 5.29 -5.23
CA ALA A 99 -10.11 6.20 -5.99
C ALA A 99 -9.52 5.53 -7.24
N ILE A 100 -8.86 4.37 -7.06
CA ILE A 100 -8.20 3.63 -8.14
C ILE A 100 -9.20 3.15 -9.19
N ALA A 101 -10.37 2.63 -8.77
CA ALA A 101 -11.40 2.22 -9.70
C ALA A 101 -11.90 3.39 -10.55
N LYS A 102 -12.13 4.56 -9.94
CA LYS A 102 -12.56 5.76 -10.68
C LYS A 102 -11.48 6.27 -11.64
N ILE A 103 -10.21 6.25 -11.22
CA ILE A 103 -9.06 6.60 -12.08
C ILE A 103 -8.99 5.68 -13.30
N LEU A 104 -9.23 4.38 -13.11
CA LEU A 104 -9.19 3.37 -14.15
C LEU A 104 -10.49 3.27 -14.98
N GLY A 105 -11.50 4.09 -14.70
CA GLY A 105 -12.79 4.04 -15.38
C GLY A 105 -13.57 2.74 -15.14
N MET A 106 -13.35 2.07 -14.01
CA MET A 106 -14.02 0.83 -13.66
C MET A 106 -15.33 1.12 -12.92
N GLU A 107 -16.42 0.47 -13.33
CA GLU A 107 -17.66 0.49 -12.58
C GLU A 107 -17.56 -0.42 -11.35
N LEU A 108 -17.58 0.18 -10.17
CA LEU A 108 -17.69 -0.58 -8.93
C LEU A 108 -19.13 -1.06 -8.77
N GLY A 109 -19.38 -2.33 -9.08
CA GLY A 109 -20.70 -2.95 -8.93
C GLY A 109 -21.24 -2.99 -7.49
N SER A 110 -20.47 -2.54 -6.49
CA SER A 110 -20.92 -2.39 -5.10
C SER A 110 -20.07 -1.36 -4.33
N THR A 111 -20.74 -0.46 -3.62
CA THR A 111 -20.16 0.66 -2.83
C THR A 111 -19.25 0.22 -1.65
N ASN A 112 -19.15 -1.09 -1.39
CA ASN A 112 -18.45 -1.71 -0.26
C ASN A 112 -17.28 -2.64 -0.63
N MET A 113 -16.72 -2.52 -1.84
CA MET A 113 -15.51 -3.26 -2.18
C MET A 113 -14.34 -2.82 -1.28
N LYS A 114 -13.88 -3.74 -0.43
CA LYS A 114 -12.71 -3.55 0.44
C LYS A 114 -11.39 -3.89 -0.25
N LYS A 115 -11.45 -4.61 -1.38
CA LYS A 115 -10.29 -5.08 -2.13
C LYS A 115 -10.53 -4.93 -3.62
N LEU A 116 -9.48 -4.58 -4.36
CA LEU A 116 -9.47 -4.52 -5.83
C LEU A 116 -8.24 -5.24 -6.37
N THR A 117 -8.46 -6.19 -7.27
CA THR A 117 -7.39 -6.89 -7.99
C THR A 117 -7.01 -6.11 -9.24
N LEU A 118 -5.72 -5.85 -9.40
CA LEU A 118 -5.12 -5.15 -10.53
C LEU A 118 -4.23 -6.11 -11.30
N TYR A 119 -4.30 -6.01 -12.63
CA TYR A 119 -3.44 -6.76 -13.55
C TYR A 119 -2.40 -5.83 -14.18
N LYS A 120 -1.41 -6.39 -14.87
CA LYS A 120 -0.34 -5.63 -15.55
C LYS A 120 -0.83 -4.40 -16.34
N PRO A 121 -1.93 -4.46 -17.14
CA PRO A 121 -2.42 -3.28 -17.85
C PRO A 121 -2.91 -2.16 -16.92
N HIS A 122 -3.57 -2.51 -15.82
CA HIS A 122 -4.04 -1.54 -14.83
C HIS A 122 -2.86 -0.86 -14.13
N ILE A 123 -1.81 -1.63 -13.80
CA ILE A 123 -0.59 -1.09 -13.21
C ILE A 123 0.09 -0.12 -14.20
N ALA A 124 0.21 -0.51 -15.47
CA ALA A 124 0.80 0.34 -16.50
C ALA A 124 0.02 1.67 -16.66
N ALA A 125 -1.31 1.61 -16.68
CA ALA A 125 -2.16 2.81 -16.74
C ALA A 125 -1.94 3.71 -15.52
N LEU A 126 -1.92 3.16 -14.30
CA LEU A 126 -1.67 3.94 -13.09
C LEU A 126 -0.30 4.62 -13.11
N ARG A 127 0.76 3.91 -13.53
CA ARG A 127 2.11 4.48 -13.64
C ARG A 127 2.24 5.55 -14.73
N SER A 128 1.38 5.53 -15.74
CA SER A 128 1.36 6.59 -16.76
C SER A 128 0.70 7.89 -16.26
N ILE A 129 -0.09 7.82 -15.18
CA ILE A 129 -0.86 8.94 -14.65
C ILE A 129 -0.21 9.51 -13.38
N PHE A 130 0.27 8.63 -12.51
CA PHE A 130 0.76 8.98 -11.18
C PHE A 130 2.14 8.37 -10.91
N ASP A 131 3.11 9.22 -10.58
CA ASP A 131 4.45 8.77 -10.21
C ASP A 131 4.71 8.84 -8.70
N THR A 132 3.99 9.71 -7.97
CA THR A 132 4.32 10.04 -6.57
C THR A 132 3.22 9.72 -5.58
N VAL A 133 1.96 9.61 -6.00
CA VAL A 133 0.85 9.28 -5.07
C VAL A 133 0.61 7.78 -4.89
N ILE A 134 1.31 6.93 -5.67
CA ILE A 134 1.22 5.46 -5.63
C ILE A 134 2.59 4.87 -5.30
N GLN A 135 2.61 3.87 -4.43
CA GLN A 135 3.80 3.05 -4.19
C GLN A 135 3.44 1.56 -4.23
N TYR A 136 4.43 0.74 -4.59
CA TYR A 136 4.28 -0.70 -4.69
C TYR A 136 4.93 -1.40 -3.51
N ALA A 137 4.19 -2.29 -2.86
CA ALA A 137 4.69 -3.17 -1.82
C ALA A 137 4.80 -4.60 -2.37
N LEU A 138 5.83 -5.33 -1.95
CA LEU A 138 5.91 -6.76 -2.18
C LEU A 138 5.33 -7.50 -0.97
N SER A 139 4.35 -8.37 -1.20
CA SER A 139 3.85 -9.28 -0.19
C SER A 139 3.88 -10.70 -0.74
N ILE A 140 4.21 -11.64 0.14
CA ILE A 140 4.19 -13.08 -0.13
C ILE A 140 3.46 -13.70 1.05
N ASP A 141 2.37 -14.42 0.81
CA ASP A 141 1.70 -15.19 1.86
C ASP A 141 2.54 -16.45 2.15
N PHE A 142 3.04 -16.57 3.38
CA PHE A 142 3.80 -17.73 3.84
C PHE A 142 2.93 -18.74 4.63
N GLY A 143 1.60 -18.56 4.60
CA GLY A 143 0.61 -19.35 5.33
C GLY A 143 0.28 -18.78 6.73
N LYS A 144 -0.90 -19.14 7.24
CA LYS A 144 -1.54 -18.64 8.49
C LYS A 144 -0.68 -18.66 9.75
N ASP A 145 0.39 -19.45 9.80
CA ASP A 145 1.18 -19.67 11.02
C ASP A 145 2.00 -18.43 11.49
N ILE A 146 2.12 -17.38 10.70
CA ILE A 146 2.97 -16.20 11.01
C ILE A 146 2.19 -15.00 11.54
N ASP A 147 0.92 -14.82 11.18
CA ASP A 147 0.13 -13.67 11.64
C ASP A 147 -0.12 -13.71 13.16
N ASP A 148 -0.19 -14.91 13.73
CA ASP A 148 -0.28 -15.15 15.18
C ASP A 148 1.05 -14.84 15.91
N ILE A 149 2.18 -14.96 15.20
CA ILE A 149 3.51 -14.66 15.75
C ILE A 149 3.74 -13.13 15.78
N ASN A 150 3.37 -12.41 14.73
CA ASN A 150 3.54 -10.94 14.71
C ASN A 150 2.62 -10.23 15.72
N SER A 151 1.37 -10.68 15.87
CA SER A 151 0.47 -10.15 16.91
C SER A 151 1.04 -10.40 18.30
N SER A 152 1.62 -11.57 18.57
CA SER A 152 2.27 -11.88 19.86
C SER A 152 3.55 -11.08 20.13
N ILE A 153 4.33 -10.75 19.09
CA ILE A 153 5.59 -9.99 19.23
C ILE A 153 5.32 -8.48 19.37
N GLU A 154 4.29 -7.93 18.72
CA GLU A 154 3.91 -6.52 18.90
C GLU A 154 3.38 -6.22 20.32
N TYR A 155 2.75 -7.19 21.00
CA TYR A 155 2.38 -7.07 22.42
C TYR A 155 3.55 -7.14 23.41
N GLN A 156 4.71 -7.68 23.00
CA GLN A 156 5.90 -7.77 23.88
C GLN A 156 6.91 -6.62 23.67
N GLY A 157 6.64 -5.71 22.72
CA GLY A 157 7.49 -4.56 22.42
C GLY A 157 7.08 -3.24 23.10
N ILE A 158 6.05 -3.25 23.96
CA ILE A 158 5.64 -2.10 24.77
C ILE A 158 5.88 -2.45 26.25
N ASN A 159 7.11 -2.26 26.71
CA ASN A 159 7.47 -1.96 28.10
C ASN A 159 8.90 -1.42 28.15
#